data_AF-A0A7C5NKP6-F1
#
_entry.id   AF-A0A7C5NKP6-F1
#
_cell.length_a   1.000
_cell.length_b   1.000
_cell.length_c   1.000
_cell.angle_alpha   90.00
_cell.angle_beta   90.00
_cell.angle_gamma   90.00
#
_symmetry.space_group_name_H-M   'P 1'
#
loop_
_entity.id
_entity.type
_entity.pdbx_description
1 polymer ?
#
loop_
_entity_poly.entity_id
_entity_poly.type
_entity_poly.pdbx_seq_one_letter_code
_entity_poly.pdbx_strand_id
1 'polypeptide(L)'
;MKIKIFDLEFDTEFYYIQKDSIVDKMKFNNRTFYTKFKKIDTPPTQLLVEQHLNREFTIALPLINNNHTNYIVLEYEKEETNHFYHLLKYLLKSLYITQFYTYQSSKENFVQIFIPTGNITLQVA
;
A
#
# COMPACT_ATOMS: atom_id res chain seq x y z
N MET A 1 -15.78 1.56 -5.44
CA MET A 1 -15.56 2.59 -6.49
C MET A 1 -14.14 2.42 -6.97
N LYS A 2 -13.91 2.41 -8.29
CA LYS A 2 -12.57 2.25 -8.85
C LYS A 2 -11.82 3.58 -8.89
N ILE A 3 -10.63 3.61 -8.33
CA ILE A 3 -9.72 4.76 -8.34
C ILE A 3 -8.40 4.34 -8.93
N LYS A 4 -7.94 5.10 -9.93
CA LYS A 4 -6.65 4.92 -10.55
C LYS A 4 -5.63 5.86 -9.90
N ILE A 5 -4.55 5.30 -9.38
CA ILE A 5 -3.41 6.05 -8.84
C ILE A 5 -2.17 5.58 -9.60
N PHE A 6 -1.61 6.46 -10.43
CA PHE A 6 -0.52 6.11 -11.34
C PHE A 6 -0.89 4.89 -12.21
N ASP A 7 -0.16 3.78 -12.07
CA ASP A 7 -0.38 2.51 -12.79
C ASP A 7 -1.22 1.50 -11.99
N LEU A 8 -1.67 1.88 -10.80
CA LEU A 8 -2.46 1.04 -9.90
C LEU A 8 -3.95 1.37 -10.00
N GLU A 9 -4.79 0.35 -9.82
CA GLU A 9 -6.23 0.47 -9.74
C GLU A 9 -6.72 -0.17 -8.43
N PHE A 10 -7.34 0.63 -7.58
CA PHE A 10 -7.93 0.17 -6.33
C PHE A 10 -9.45 0.21 -6.42
N ASP A 11 -10.13 -0.87 -6.03
CA ASP A 11 -11.56 -0.83 -5.76
C ASP A 11 -11.78 -0.69 -4.26
N THR A 12 -12.20 0.51 -3.86
CA THR A 12 -12.39 0.84 -2.46
C THR A 12 -13.68 1.59 -2.20
N GLU A 13 -14.25 1.32 -1.04
CA GLU A 13 -15.44 2.00 -0.50
C GLU A 13 -15.09 2.90 0.68
N PHE A 14 -13.85 2.82 1.15
CA PHE A 14 -13.34 3.59 2.28
C PHE A 14 -11.87 3.96 2.06
N TYR A 15 -11.35 4.84 2.89
CA TYR A 15 -9.91 5.09 2.97
C TYR A 15 -9.52 5.32 4.41
N TYR A 16 -8.21 5.42 4.63
CA TYR A 16 -7.67 5.81 5.91
C TYR A 16 -6.99 7.17 5.79
N ILE A 17 -7.19 8.04 6.77
CA ILE A 17 -6.49 9.32 6.87
C ILE A 17 -5.62 9.33 8.12
N GLN A 18 -4.37 9.74 7.97
CA GLN A 18 -3.46 9.90 9.08
C GLN A 18 -3.89 11.07 9.97
N LYS A 19 -3.77 10.91 11.29
CA LYS A 19 -3.96 11.93 12.31
C LYS A 19 -2.66 12.17 13.06
N ASP A 20 -2.56 13.32 13.70
CA ASP A 20 -1.35 13.71 14.44
C ASP A 20 -1.17 12.89 15.72
N SER A 21 -2.28 12.46 16.33
CA SER A 21 -2.34 11.65 17.53
C SER A 21 -2.76 10.19 17.24
N ILE A 22 -2.56 9.34 18.25
CA ILE A 22 -3.05 7.95 18.22
C ILE A 22 -4.58 8.00 18.18
N VAL A 23 -5.16 7.33 17.20
CA VAL A 23 -6.60 7.27 16.97
C VAL A 23 -7.21 6.05 17.67
N ASP A 24 -6.51 4.91 17.65
CA ASP A 24 -7.04 3.67 18.21
C ASP A 24 -5.91 2.73 18.70
N LYS A 25 -6.29 1.80 19.57
CA LYS A 25 -5.45 0.77 20.18
C LYS A 25 -6.11 -0.60 20.00
N MET A 26 -5.46 -1.48 19.25
CA MET A 26 -5.94 -2.86 19.04
C MET A 26 -5.02 -3.89 19.70
N LYS A 27 -5.62 -4.96 20.22
CA LYS A 27 -4.89 -6.15 20.67
C LYS A 27 -5.03 -7.23 19.60
N PHE A 28 -3.91 -7.78 19.14
CA PHE A 28 -3.88 -8.85 18.16
C PHE A 28 -2.69 -9.77 18.44
N ASN A 29 -2.93 -11.09 18.53
CA ASN A 29 -1.90 -12.11 18.82
C ASN A 29 -0.96 -11.72 19.98
N ASN A 30 -1.54 -11.38 21.14
CA ASN A 30 -0.84 -10.94 22.35
C ASN A 30 0.06 -9.70 22.17
N ARG A 31 -0.07 -8.99 21.06
CA ARG A 31 0.59 -7.70 20.81
C ARG A 31 -0.41 -6.57 20.85
N THR A 32 0.07 -5.40 21.24
CA THR A 32 -0.71 -4.17 21.22
C THR A 32 -0.21 -3.31 20.09
N PHE A 33 -1.13 -2.89 19.21
CA PHE A 33 -0.85 -2.00 18.10
C PHE A 33 -1.56 -0.67 18.35
N TYR A 34 -0.89 0.41 17.99
CA TYR A 34 -1.43 1.75 18.02
C TYR A 34 -1.49 2.26 16.59
N THR A 35 -2.63 2.79 16.16
CA THR A 35 -2.79 3.35 14.83
C THR A 35 -2.96 4.86 14.91
N LYS A 36 -2.30 5.55 13.98
CA LYS A 36 -2.56 6.97 13.68
C LYS A 36 -3.51 7.15 12.50
N PHE A 37 -3.95 6.06 11.87
CA PHE A 37 -4.83 6.08 10.71
C PHE A 37 -6.28 5.88 11.14
N LYS A 38 -7.14 6.84 10.82
CA LYS A 38 -8.59 6.78 11.02
C LYS A 38 -9.27 6.31 9.74
N LYS A 39 -10.12 5.29 9.83
CA LYS A 39 -10.98 4.86 8.72
C LYS A 39 -12.06 5.90 8.46
N ILE A 40 -12.31 6.20 7.20
CA ILE A 40 -13.41 7.04 6.71
C ILE A 40 -14.24 6.17 5.77
N ASP A 41 -15.50 5.90 6.14
CA ASP A 41 -16.40 4.97 5.44
C ASP A 41 -17.04 5.58 4.18
N THR A 42 -16.25 6.34 3.42
CA THR A 42 -16.62 6.86 2.11
C THR A 42 -15.47 6.69 1.12
N PRO A 43 -15.72 6.51 -0.18
CA PRO A 43 -14.66 6.45 -1.18
C PRO A 43 -13.84 7.76 -1.19
N PRO A 44 -12.51 7.68 -1.40
CA PRO A 44 -11.70 8.88 -1.53
C PRO A 44 -12.05 9.62 -2.83
N THR A 45 -12.07 10.96 -2.78
CA THR A 45 -12.33 11.79 -3.96
C THR A 45 -11.03 12.02 -4.74
N GLN A 46 -11.12 12.40 -6.02
CA GLN A 46 -9.94 12.76 -6.80
C GLN A 46 -9.18 13.94 -6.18
N LEU A 47 -9.90 14.96 -5.70
CA LEU A 47 -9.30 16.07 -4.95
C LEU A 47 -8.50 15.57 -3.75
N LEU A 48 -9.03 14.59 -3.02
CA LEU A 48 -8.33 14.00 -1.87
C LEU A 48 -7.00 13.34 -2.29
N VAL A 49 -6.98 12.64 -3.42
CA VAL A 49 -5.76 12.05 -3.99
C VAL A 49 -4.76 13.14 -4.39
N GLU A 50 -5.21 14.20 -5.06
CA GLU A 50 -4.34 15.31 -5.48
C GLU A 50 -3.69 16.01 -4.27
N GLN A 51 -4.47 16.29 -3.23
CA GLN A 51 -3.99 16.88 -1.99
C GLN A 51 -3.00 15.95 -1.25
N HIS A 52 -3.21 14.63 -1.32
CA HIS A 52 -2.23 13.67 -0.82
C HIS A 52 -0.90 13.73 -1.58
N LEU A 53 -0.95 13.78 -2.91
CA LEU A 53 0.23 13.92 -3.76
C LEU A 53 0.97 15.24 -3.51
N ASN A 54 0.22 16.31 -3.21
CA ASN A 54 0.75 17.62 -2.80
C ASN A 54 1.26 17.67 -1.36
N ARG A 55 1.19 16.54 -0.61
CA ARG A 55 1.61 16.43 0.80
C ARG A 55 0.81 17.33 1.76
N GLU A 56 -0.40 17.72 1.41
CA GLU A 56 -1.30 18.47 2.30
C GLU A 56 -1.82 17.57 3.43
N PHE A 57 -2.00 16.28 3.14
CA PHE A 57 -2.30 15.25 4.14
C PHE A 57 -1.88 13.86 3.66
N THR A 58 -1.82 12.91 4.59
CA THR A 58 -1.52 11.51 4.27
C THR A 58 -2.79 10.67 4.31
N ILE A 59 -3.09 10.01 3.19
CA ILE A 59 -4.11 8.96 3.12
C ILE A 59 -3.47 7.61 2.82
N ALA A 60 -4.17 6.54 3.18
CA ALA A 60 -3.84 5.19 2.77
C ALA A 60 -5.10 4.50 2.22
N LEU A 61 -4.91 3.69 1.18
CA LEU A 61 -5.96 2.85 0.63
C LEU A 61 -5.86 1.44 1.20
N PRO A 62 -6.98 0.73 1.37
CA PRO A 62 -6.94 -0.67 1.78
C PRO A 62 -6.33 -1.53 0.68
N LEU A 63 -5.30 -2.32 1.05
CA LEU A 63 -4.77 -3.38 0.20
C LEU A 63 -5.70 -4.60 0.15
N ILE A 64 -6.44 -4.81 1.24
CA ILE A 64 -7.32 -5.95 1.46
C ILE A 64 -8.75 -5.42 1.49
N ASN A 65 -9.60 -5.99 0.63
CA ASN A 65 -11.03 -5.71 0.61
C ASN A 65 -11.80 -7.02 0.49
N ASN A 66 -12.79 -7.25 1.37
CA ASN A 66 -13.61 -8.46 1.39
C ASN A 66 -12.80 -9.78 1.34
N ASN A 67 -11.72 -9.89 2.13
CA ASN A 67 -10.79 -11.04 2.14
C ASN A 67 -10.10 -11.34 0.81
N HIS A 68 -10.04 -10.36 -0.08
CA HIS A 68 -9.32 -10.43 -1.34
C HIS A 68 -8.31 -9.30 -1.47
N THR A 69 -7.35 -9.49 -2.36
CA THR A 69 -6.43 -8.45 -2.79
C THR A 69 -6.14 -8.58 -4.29
N ASN A 70 -5.86 -7.45 -4.92
CA ASN A 70 -5.44 -7.38 -6.32
C ASN A 70 -3.92 -7.28 -6.48
N TYR A 71 -3.21 -7.05 -5.38
CA TYR A 71 -1.77 -6.81 -5.37
C TYR A 71 -1.12 -7.51 -4.19
N ILE A 72 0.03 -8.13 -4.46
CA ILE A 72 1.03 -8.40 -3.41
C ILE A 72 1.95 -7.18 -3.36
N VAL A 73 2.20 -6.67 -2.15
CA VAL A 73 3.04 -5.50 -1.94
C VAL A 73 4.25 -5.88 -1.12
N LEU A 74 5.43 -5.66 -1.69
CA LEU A 74 6.70 -5.74 -0.97
C LEU A 74 7.10 -4.34 -0.54
N GLU A 75 7.27 -4.11 0.75
CA GLU A 75 7.82 -2.87 1.30
C GLU A 75 9.26 -3.14 1.74
N TYR A 76 10.20 -2.34 1.23
CA TYR A 76 11.63 -2.50 1.49
C TYR A 76 12.25 -1.20 1.96
N GLU A 77 13.02 -1.28 3.03
CA GLU A 77 13.86 -0.19 3.52
C GLU A 77 15.19 -0.18 2.74
N LYS A 78 15.38 0.85 1.91
CA LYS A 78 16.60 1.10 1.15
C LYS A 78 17.79 1.19 2.10
N GLU A 79 18.79 0.36 1.86
CA GLU A 79 20.15 0.59 2.33
C GLU A 79 20.87 1.52 1.33
N GLU A 80 21.98 2.15 1.76
CA GLU A 80 22.73 3.12 0.93
C GLU A 80 23.18 2.56 -0.43
N THR A 81 23.32 1.23 -0.53
CA THR A 81 23.64 0.58 -1.80
C THR A 81 22.38 0.05 -2.49
N ASN A 82 22.06 0.60 -3.66
CA ASN A 82 20.88 0.27 -4.48
C ASN A 82 20.85 -1.17 -5.07
N HIS A 83 21.55 -2.15 -4.46
CA HIS A 83 21.60 -3.54 -4.93
C HIS A 83 20.22 -4.22 -4.92
N PHE A 84 19.36 -3.82 -3.98
CA PHE A 84 18.05 -4.44 -3.80
C PHE A 84 17.20 -4.47 -5.07
N TYR A 85 17.15 -3.38 -5.83
CA TYR A 85 16.31 -3.32 -7.02
C TYR A 85 16.76 -4.29 -8.12
N HIS A 86 18.07 -4.46 -8.29
CA HIS A 86 18.62 -5.42 -9.24
C HIS A 86 18.35 -6.86 -8.82
N LEU A 87 18.54 -7.18 -7.53
CA LEU A 87 18.23 -8.50 -6.97
C LEU A 87 16.74 -8.82 -7.09
N LEU A 88 15.87 -7.87 -6.74
CA LEU A 88 14.43 -8.02 -6.86
C LEU A 88 14.01 -8.28 -8.30
N LYS A 89 14.53 -7.51 -9.26
CA LYS A 89 14.25 -7.73 -10.70
C LYS A 89 14.62 -9.14 -11.14
N TYR A 90 15.78 -9.61 -10.73
CA TYR A 90 16.24 -10.96 -11.06
C TYR A 90 15.34 -12.03 -10.43
N LEU A 91 15.00 -11.88 -9.15
CA LEU A 91 14.13 -12.78 -8.42
C LEU A 91 12.72 -12.84 -9.01
N LEU A 92 12.10 -11.70 -9.28
CA LEU A 92 10.77 -11.66 -9.89
C LEU A 92 10.78 -12.32 -11.27
N LYS A 93 11.83 -12.07 -12.06
CA LYS A 93 11.99 -12.73 -13.36
C LYS A 93 12.14 -14.25 -13.24
N SER A 94 12.88 -14.76 -12.26
CA SER A 94 13.03 -16.21 -12.07
C SER A 94 11.72 -16.88 -11.62
N LEU A 95 10.83 -16.13 -10.97
CA LEU A 95 9.48 -16.54 -10.62
C LEU A 95 8.45 -16.31 -11.74
N TYR A 96 8.88 -15.94 -12.95
CA TYR A 96 8.02 -15.58 -14.08
C TYR A 96 7.09 -14.37 -13.82
N ILE A 97 7.42 -13.54 -12.84
CA ILE A 97 6.74 -12.27 -12.57
C ILE A 97 7.41 -11.17 -13.38
N THR A 98 6.76 -10.78 -14.47
CA THR A 98 7.30 -9.77 -15.41
C THR A 98 6.69 -8.38 -15.21
N GLN A 99 5.49 -8.31 -14.62
CA GLN A 99 4.77 -7.07 -14.38
C GLN A 99 4.78 -6.73 -12.88
N PHE A 100 5.36 -5.58 -12.55
CA PHE A 100 5.33 -5.00 -11.22
C PHE A 100 5.57 -3.49 -11.33
N TYR A 101 5.13 -2.74 -10.32
CA TYR A 101 5.24 -1.29 -10.26
C TYR A 101 5.97 -0.88 -9.00
N THR A 102 6.88 0.09 -9.10
CA THR A 102 7.69 0.54 -7.96
C THR A 102 7.48 2.00 -7.68
N TYR A 103 7.14 2.32 -6.43
CA TYR A 103 6.92 3.69 -5.97
C TYR A 103 7.77 3.99 -4.74
N GLN A 104 8.23 5.24 -4.63
CA GLN A 104 8.93 5.71 -3.44
C GLN A 104 7.90 6.12 -2.39
N SER A 105 8.08 5.65 -1.15
CA SER A 105 7.22 5.99 -0.04
C SER A 105 7.47 7.42 0.46
N SER A 106 6.50 7.97 1.20
CA SER A 106 6.66 9.21 1.95
C SER A 106 7.61 9.06 3.13
N LYS A 107 7.78 7.85 3.67
CA LYS A 107 8.85 7.54 4.62
C LYS A 107 10.17 7.54 3.87
N GLU A 108 11.11 8.37 4.32
CA GLU A 108 12.46 8.39 3.80
C GLU A 108 13.02 6.96 3.81
N ASN A 109 13.68 6.58 2.71
CA ASN A 109 14.27 5.26 2.47
C ASN A 109 13.31 4.10 2.18
N PHE A 110 11.99 4.23 2.09
CA PHE A 110 11.15 3.07 1.71
C PHE A 110 10.81 3.01 0.21
N VAL A 111 10.86 1.82 -0.38
CA VAL A 111 10.30 1.49 -1.70
C VAL A 111 9.16 0.51 -1.52
N GLN A 112 8.08 0.75 -2.24
CA GLN A 112 6.97 -0.18 -2.35
C GLN A 112 6.94 -0.77 -3.76
N ILE A 113 6.86 -2.10 -3.84
CA ILE A 113 6.73 -2.84 -5.10
C ILE A 113 5.39 -3.55 -5.11
N PHE A 114 4.55 -3.17 -6.07
CA PHE A 114 3.22 -3.73 -6.29
C PHE A 114 3.29 -4.77 -7.40
N ILE A 115 2.93 -6.01 -7.07
CA ILE A 115 2.85 -7.12 -8.01
C ILE A 115 1.37 -7.41 -8.24
N PRO A 116 0.81 -7.15 -9.44
CA PRO A 116 -0.57 -7.49 -9.74
C PRO A 116 -0.76 -9.01 -9.70
N THR A 117 -1.76 -9.47 -8.94
CA THR A 117 -2.08 -10.90 -8.82
C THR A 117 -3.41 -11.27 -9.47
N GLY A 118 -4.22 -10.27 -9.85
CA GLY A 118 -5.65 -10.45 -10.01
C GLY A 118 -6.34 -10.60 -8.65
N ASN A 119 -7.67 -10.57 -8.65
CA ASN A 119 -8.50 -10.64 -7.44
C ASN A 119 -8.38 -12.02 -6.78
N ILE A 120 -7.39 -12.19 -5.91
CA ILE A 120 -7.10 -13.44 -5.21
C ILE A 120 -7.52 -13.37 -3.74
N THR A 121 -7.84 -14.52 -3.15
CA THR A 121 -8.15 -14.62 -1.72
C THR A 121 -6.87 -14.52 -0.88
N LEU A 122 -7.00 -14.03 0.35
CA LEU A 122 -5.86 -13.94 1.29
C LEU A 122 -5.25 -15.29 1.69
N GLN A 123 -5.95 -16.41 1.46
CA GLN A 123 -5.42 -17.75 1.73
C GLN A 123 -4.44 -18.21 0.65
N VAL A 124 -4.56 -17.64 -0.55
CA VAL A 124 -3.75 -17.96 -1.73
C VAL A 124 -2.57 -16.98 -1.87
N ALA A 125 -2.79 -15.73 -1.48
CA ALA A 125 -1.78 -14.67 -1.48
C ALA A 125 -0.60 -15.01 -0.55
#